data_AF-A0A3D5FQZ9-F1
#
_entry.id   AF-A0A3D5FQZ9-F1
#
_cell.length_a   1.000
_cell.length_b   1.000
_cell.length_c   1.000
_cell.angle_alpha   90.00
_cell.angle_beta   90.00
_cell.angle_gamma   90.00
#
_symmetry.space_group_name_H-M   'P 1'
#
loop_
_entity.id
_entity.type
_entity.pdbx_description
1 polymer ?
#
loop_
_entity_poly.entity_id
_entity_poly.type
_entity_poly.pdbx_seq_one_letter_code
_entity_poly.pdbx_strand_id
1 'polypeptide(L)'
;RAGTIQWRRPIWYGGIGATLFLVAFLNGLPTFLVFYPTQIPMGMFSIIQAVVTIMATLFMGLVLIAGSGLFASLFPGTLGTLSRGTLRAWLPDAIGLSLLAGAASLCADRWSKWLVGVLPDSVPIHGPAVPGQLSDVIPVLSGVVSALSSALQAPLWIAVVVYYACRVIRRPSIIIVALLAFYGASAGASAYTPIEFFVALGRSCLIAAVYAFALSQFFRDNLLAYGLAAFVTTTAEGAGLLLLQSSTTLQWQGGVWILIGVTVLGSLWIWARRPLERQSS
;
A
#
# COMPACT_ATOMS: atom_id res chain seq x y z
N ARG A 1 33.91 -3.57 -3.38
CA ARG A 1 33.87 -5.05 -3.23
C ARG A 1 32.64 -5.55 -3.99
N ALA A 2 32.84 -6.39 -5.00
CA ALA A 2 31.82 -6.80 -5.95
C ALA A 2 30.74 -7.70 -5.30
N GLY A 3 29.59 -7.11 -4.98
CA GLY A 3 28.35 -7.38 -5.72
C GLY A 3 27.78 -8.80 -5.78
N THR A 4 27.91 -9.65 -4.76
CA THR A 4 27.08 -10.87 -4.69
C THR A 4 25.75 -10.55 -4.01
N ILE A 5 24.72 -10.20 -4.81
CA ILE A 5 23.35 -10.10 -4.31
C ILE A 5 22.93 -11.51 -3.87
N GLN A 6 22.63 -11.69 -2.58
CA GLN A 6 22.06 -12.93 -2.08
C GLN A 6 20.59 -13.03 -2.50
N TRP A 7 20.33 -13.57 -3.70
CA TRP A 7 19.01 -13.68 -4.31
C TRP A 7 17.99 -14.49 -3.51
N ARG A 8 18.43 -15.29 -2.54
CA ARG A 8 17.54 -16.12 -1.71
C ARG A 8 16.43 -15.30 -1.05
N ARG A 9 16.74 -14.15 -0.44
CA ARG A 9 15.72 -13.32 0.24
C ARG A 9 14.80 -12.60 -0.75
N PRO A 10 15.29 -11.96 -1.82
CA PRO A 10 14.45 -11.42 -2.90
C PRO A 10 13.46 -12.42 -3.50
N ILE A 11 13.91 -13.65 -3.77
CA ILE A 11 13.04 -14.72 -4.30
C ILE A 11 11.91 -15.06 -3.32
N TRP A 12 12.20 -15.11 -2.02
CA TRP A 12 11.18 -15.32 -0.99
C TRP A 12 10.13 -14.20 -0.95
N TYR A 13 10.55 -12.93 -1.01
CA TYR A 13 9.62 -11.80 -1.07
C TYR A 13 8.73 -11.85 -2.31
N GLY A 14 9.32 -12.20 -3.47
CA GLY A 14 8.59 -12.43 -4.70
C GLY A 14 7.54 -13.52 -4.61
N GLY A 15 7.93 -14.69 -4.08
CA GLY A 15 7.04 -15.83 -3.90
C GLY A 15 5.86 -15.52 -2.96
N ILE A 16 6.13 -14.83 -1.85
CA ILE A 16 5.08 -14.39 -0.91
C ILE A 16 4.11 -13.44 -1.61
N GLY A 17 4.62 -12.42 -2.31
CA GLY A 17 3.75 -11.46 -2.98
C GLY A 17 2.97 -12.04 -4.17
N ALA A 18 3.57 -12.96 -4.93
CA ALA A 18 2.86 -13.71 -5.97
C ALA A 18 1.73 -14.56 -5.37
N THR A 19 1.99 -15.24 -4.24
CA THR A 19 0.98 -16.05 -3.55
C THR A 19 -0.16 -15.17 -3.03
N LEU A 20 0.17 -14.04 -2.39
CA LEU A 20 -0.82 -13.06 -1.93
C LEU A 20 -1.68 -12.57 -3.09
N PHE A 21 -1.06 -12.18 -4.22
CA PHE A 21 -1.78 -11.75 -5.41
C PHE A 21 -2.73 -12.83 -5.93
N LEU A 22 -2.26 -14.08 -6.02
CA LEU A 22 -3.09 -15.20 -6.46
C LEU A 22 -4.29 -15.44 -5.54
N VAL A 23 -4.09 -15.36 -4.22
CA VAL A 23 -5.18 -15.52 -3.24
C VAL A 23 -6.22 -14.41 -3.38
N ALA A 24 -5.80 -13.15 -3.49
CA ALA A 24 -6.72 -12.03 -3.73
C ALA A 24 -7.51 -12.23 -5.02
N PHE A 25 -6.83 -12.66 -6.08
CA PHE A 25 -7.45 -12.85 -7.37
C PHE A 25 -8.49 -13.99 -7.37
N LEU A 26 -8.16 -15.13 -6.75
CA LEU A 26 -9.10 -16.24 -6.59
C LEU A 26 -10.31 -15.82 -5.74
N ASN A 27 -10.11 -14.97 -4.74
CA ASN A 27 -11.18 -14.42 -3.92
C ASN A 27 -12.09 -13.44 -4.71
N GLY A 28 -11.55 -12.82 -5.77
CA GLY A 28 -12.27 -11.95 -6.69
C GLY A 28 -12.95 -12.67 -7.86
N LEU A 29 -12.94 -14.01 -7.91
CA LEU A 29 -13.58 -14.80 -8.98
C LEU A 29 -15.01 -14.38 -9.36
N PRO A 30 -15.91 -14.02 -8.43
CA PRO A 30 -17.26 -13.58 -8.76
C PRO A 30 -17.32 -12.31 -9.62
N THR A 31 -16.30 -11.45 -9.53
CA THR A 31 -16.22 -10.22 -10.33
C THR A 31 -15.80 -10.44 -11.78
N PHE A 32 -15.39 -11.66 -12.13
CA PHE A 32 -14.88 -11.97 -13.48
C PHE A 32 -15.89 -11.68 -14.57
N LEU A 33 -17.17 -11.93 -14.30
CA LEU A 33 -18.22 -11.78 -15.29
C LEU A 33 -18.56 -10.31 -15.57
N VAL A 34 -18.13 -9.38 -14.70
CA VAL A 34 -18.40 -7.94 -14.85
C VAL A 34 -17.78 -7.40 -16.15
N PHE A 35 -16.65 -7.97 -16.57
CA PHE A 35 -15.94 -7.56 -17.79
C PHE A 35 -16.11 -8.54 -18.94
N TYR A 36 -17.06 -9.47 -18.87
CA TYR A 36 -17.30 -10.44 -19.94
C TYR A 36 -17.83 -9.75 -21.20
N PRO A 37 -17.08 -9.73 -22.32
CA PRO A 37 -17.60 -9.27 -23.58
C PRO A 37 -18.51 -10.38 -24.14
N THR A 38 -19.80 -10.08 -24.31
CA THR A 38 -20.78 -11.04 -24.87
C THR A 38 -20.47 -11.48 -26.32
N GLN A 39 -19.47 -10.86 -26.95
CA GLN A 39 -19.00 -11.16 -28.30
C GLN A 39 -18.12 -12.41 -28.39
N ILE A 40 -17.52 -12.86 -27.28
CA ILE A 40 -16.64 -14.03 -27.26
C ILE A 40 -17.31 -15.17 -26.49
N PRO A 41 -17.15 -16.45 -26.89
CA PRO A 41 -17.69 -17.57 -26.13
C PRO A 41 -17.11 -17.63 -24.71
N MET A 42 -17.95 -17.99 -23.74
CA MET A 42 -17.59 -18.06 -22.32
C MET A 42 -16.33 -18.92 -22.06
N GLY A 43 -16.16 -20.02 -22.78
CA GLY A 43 -14.96 -20.86 -22.68
C GLY A 43 -13.68 -20.13 -23.07
N MET A 44 -13.70 -19.31 -24.13
CA MET A 44 -12.54 -18.51 -24.53
C MET A 44 -12.24 -17.40 -23.51
N PHE A 45 -13.28 -16.72 -23.01
CA PHE A 45 -13.10 -15.69 -21.97
C PHE A 45 -12.43 -16.26 -20.71
N SER A 46 -12.90 -17.42 -20.22
CA SER A 46 -12.31 -18.09 -19.06
C SER A 46 -10.84 -18.46 -19.27
N ILE A 47 -10.47 -18.93 -20.47
CA ILE A 47 -9.07 -19.24 -20.81
C ILE A 47 -8.23 -17.96 -20.82
N ILE A 48 -8.71 -16.89 -21.45
CA ILE A 48 -8.01 -15.60 -21.49
C ILE A 48 -7.77 -15.09 -20.07
N GLN A 49 -8.80 -15.11 -19.22
CA GLN A 49 -8.68 -14.66 -17.83
C GLN A 49 -7.69 -15.54 -17.06
N ALA A 50 -7.75 -16.86 -17.19
CA ALA A 50 -6.79 -17.76 -16.55
C ALA A 50 -5.34 -17.45 -16.96
N VAL A 51 -5.10 -17.21 -18.25
CA VAL A 51 -3.76 -16.83 -18.75
C VAL A 51 -3.33 -15.47 -18.20
N VAL A 52 -4.19 -14.45 -18.26
CA VAL A 52 -3.92 -13.10 -17.72
C VAL A 52 -3.60 -13.17 -16.23
N THR A 53 -4.31 -14.02 -15.48
CA THR A 53 -4.07 -14.25 -14.05
C THR A 53 -2.69 -14.79 -13.78
N ILE A 54 -2.32 -15.88 -14.47
CA ILE A 54 -1.04 -16.56 -14.27
C ILE A 54 0.08 -15.58 -14.62
N MET A 55 -0.06 -14.87 -15.75
CA MET A 55 0.89 -13.86 -16.18
C MET A 55 1.00 -12.70 -15.17
N ALA A 56 -0.12 -12.15 -14.69
CA ALA A 56 -0.13 -11.07 -13.70
C ALA A 56 0.49 -11.51 -12.37
N THR A 57 0.20 -12.74 -11.92
CA THR A 57 0.77 -13.32 -10.70
C THR A 57 2.29 -13.46 -10.81
N LEU A 58 2.77 -14.01 -11.93
CA LEU A 58 4.20 -14.16 -12.20
C LEU A 58 4.88 -12.80 -12.32
N PHE A 59 4.25 -11.86 -13.04
CA PHE A 59 4.76 -10.50 -13.21
C PHE A 59 4.87 -9.77 -11.88
N MET A 60 3.85 -9.86 -11.03
CA MET A 60 3.86 -9.28 -9.68
C MET A 60 4.97 -9.86 -8.81
N GLY A 61 5.14 -11.19 -8.85
CA GLY A 61 6.25 -11.86 -8.20
C GLY A 61 7.60 -11.34 -8.70
N LEU A 62 7.77 -11.23 -10.02
CA LEU A 62 8.99 -10.73 -10.65
C LEU A 62 9.28 -9.28 -10.28
N VAL A 63 8.28 -8.41 -10.27
CA VAL A 63 8.39 -7.00 -9.83
C VAL A 63 8.90 -6.92 -8.40
N LEU A 64 8.42 -7.79 -7.50
CA LEU A 64 8.88 -7.85 -6.12
C LEU A 64 10.30 -8.41 -5.98
N ILE A 65 10.66 -9.44 -6.76
CA ILE A 65 12.04 -9.96 -6.81
C ILE A 65 12.99 -8.87 -7.31
N ALA A 66 12.64 -8.23 -8.42
CA ALA A 66 13.43 -7.17 -9.02
C ALA A 66 13.53 -5.96 -8.09
N GLY A 67 12.41 -5.53 -7.49
CA GLY A 67 12.36 -4.42 -6.55
C GLY A 67 13.18 -4.69 -5.29
N SER A 68 13.09 -5.87 -4.70
CA SER A 68 13.88 -6.26 -3.52
C SER A 68 15.36 -6.50 -3.86
N GLY A 69 15.69 -7.02 -5.05
CA GLY A 69 17.06 -7.13 -5.56
C GLY A 69 17.68 -5.76 -5.83
N LEU A 70 16.92 -4.85 -6.44
CA LEU A 70 17.30 -3.45 -6.63
C LEU A 70 17.51 -2.78 -5.28
N PHE A 71 16.59 -2.93 -4.34
CA PHE A 71 16.74 -2.41 -2.98
C PHE A 71 18.02 -2.92 -2.29
N ALA A 72 18.30 -4.23 -2.37
CA ALA A 72 19.51 -4.82 -1.83
C ALA A 72 20.80 -4.27 -2.48
N SER A 73 20.73 -3.91 -3.77
CA SER A 73 21.84 -3.29 -4.51
C SER A 73 22.03 -1.82 -4.14
N LEU A 74 20.94 -1.06 -4.02
CA LEU A 74 20.95 0.37 -3.70
C LEU A 74 21.36 0.65 -2.24
N PHE A 75 21.00 -0.25 -1.33
CA PHE A 75 21.22 -0.09 0.12
C PHE A 75 21.95 -1.31 0.72
N PRO A 76 23.25 -1.50 0.41
CA PRO A 76 24.01 -2.66 0.88
C PRO A 76 24.10 -2.69 2.42
N GLY A 77 23.84 -3.86 3.01
CA GLY A 77 23.92 -4.07 4.46
C GLY A 77 22.62 -3.83 5.24
N THR A 78 21.63 -3.13 4.66
CA THR A 78 20.33 -2.85 5.33
C THR A 78 19.49 -4.11 5.59
N LEU A 79 19.50 -5.07 4.66
CA LEU A 79 18.86 -6.38 4.90
C LEU A 79 19.63 -7.21 5.94
N GLY A 80 20.92 -6.93 6.13
CA GLY A 80 21.76 -7.53 7.17
C GLY A 80 21.46 -6.95 8.57
N THR A 81 21.05 -5.69 8.65
CA THR A 81 20.65 -5.02 9.89
C THR A 81 19.25 -5.42 10.37
N LEU A 82 18.46 -6.19 9.59
CA LEU A 82 17.23 -6.86 10.04
C LEU A 82 17.56 -8.09 10.93
N SER A 83 18.30 -7.88 12.01
CA SER A 83 18.49 -8.90 13.06
C SER A 83 17.31 -8.89 14.02
N ARG A 84 17.03 -10.01 14.71
CA ARG A 84 15.93 -10.07 15.69
C ARG A 84 16.06 -8.99 16.79
N GLY A 85 17.28 -8.63 17.19
CA GLY A 85 17.52 -7.62 18.23
C GLY A 85 17.20 -6.19 17.77
N THR A 86 17.68 -5.80 16.59
CA THR A 86 17.40 -4.47 16.00
C THR A 86 15.93 -4.32 15.62
N LEU A 87 15.30 -5.37 15.10
CA LEU A 87 13.86 -5.38 14.79
C LEU A 87 13.00 -5.15 16.04
N ARG A 88 13.33 -5.80 17.16
CA ARG A 88 12.62 -5.58 18.43
C ARG A 88 12.80 -4.17 18.97
N ALA A 89 13.99 -3.59 18.83
CA ALA A 89 14.26 -2.22 19.27
C ALA A 89 13.46 -1.19 18.44
N TRP A 90 13.30 -1.42 17.14
CA TRP A 90 12.61 -0.51 16.23
C TRP A 90 11.09 -0.69 16.22
N LEU A 91 10.57 -1.83 16.66
CA LEU A 91 9.14 -2.16 16.56
C LEU A 91 8.21 -1.22 17.35
N PRO A 92 8.49 -0.86 18.62
CA PRO A 92 7.60 -0.01 19.40
C PRO A 92 7.44 1.37 18.78
N ASP A 93 8.55 1.94 18.30
CA ASP A 93 8.57 3.20 17.58
C ASP A 93 7.85 3.08 16.23
N ALA A 94 8.10 1.99 15.48
CA ALA A 94 7.41 1.73 14.22
C ALA A 94 5.89 1.61 14.37
N ILE A 95 5.42 1.02 15.48
CA ILE A 95 3.99 0.94 15.81
C ILE A 95 3.43 2.31 16.17
N GLY A 96 4.15 3.11 16.96
CA GLY A 96 3.74 4.49 17.26
C GLY A 96 3.60 5.33 15.99
N LEU A 97 4.60 5.26 15.11
CA LEU A 97 4.62 5.98 13.84
C LEU A 97 3.55 5.50 12.86
N SER A 98 3.29 4.18 12.80
CA SER A 98 2.24 3.64 11.93
C SER A 98 0.85 4.06 12.39
N LEU A 99 0.61 4.11 13.70
CA LEU A 99 -0.65 4.61 14.26
C LEU A 99 -0.83 6.10 14.00
N LEU A 100 0.22 6.91 14.15
CA LEU A 100 0.21 8.33 13.79
C LEU A 100 -0.08 8.53 12.30
N ALA A 101 0.53 7.74 11.42
CA ALA A 101 0.25 7.79 9.98
C ALA A 101 -1.20 7.37 9.65
N GLY A 102 -1.72 6.34 10.34
CA GLY A 102 -3.12 5.95 10.24
C GLY A 102 -4.07 7.09 10.64
N ALA A 103 -3.81 7.72 11.78
CA ALA A 103 -4.60 8.86 12.25
C ALA A 103 -4.52 10.06 11.29
N ALA A 104 -3.31 10.38 10.78
CA ALA A 104 -3.12 11.43 9.80
C ALA A 104 -3.90 11.17 8.50
N SER A 105 -3.94 9.91 8.03
CA SER A 105 -4.73 9.51 6.86
C SER A 105 -6.22 9.74 7.08
N LEU A 106 -6.76 9.33 8.24
CA LEU A 106 -8.17 9.54 8.58
C LEU A 106 -8.52 11.03 8.69
N CYS A 107 -7.63 11.85 9.27
CA CYS A 107 -7.79 13.30 9.31
C CYS A 107 -7.80 13.91 7.91
N ALA A 108 -6.90 13.46 7.01
CA ALA A 108 -6.86 13.92 5.62
C ALA A 108 -8.14 13.54 4.86
N ASP A 109 -8.67 12.33 5.06
CA ASP A 109 -9.94 11.91 4.47
C ASP A 109 -11.12 12.74 5.01
N ARG A 110 -11.17 13.01 6.31
CA ARG A 110 -12.23 13.84 6.91
C ARG A 110 -12.18 15.27 6.39
N TRP A 111 -10.99 15.84 6.26
CA TRP A 111 -10.78 17.16 5.66
C TRP A 111 -11.21 17.18 4.19
N SER A 112 -10.88 16.13 3.42
CA SER A 112 -11.34 15.98 2.04
C SER A 112 -12.88 15.94 1.94
N LYS A 113 -13.56 15.21 2.83
CA LYS A 113 -15.03 15.15 2.88
C LYS A 113 -15.66 16.49 3.28
N TRP A 114 -15.01 17.22 4.19
CA TRP A 114 -15.45 18.58 4.54
C TRP A 114 -15.34 19.54 3.34
N LEU A 115 -14.24 19.47 2.58
CA LEU A 115 -14.08 20.26 1.35
C LEU A 115 -15.21 19.99 0.35
N VAL A 116 -15.59 18.72 0.15
CA VAL A 116 -16.75 18.36 -0.70
C VAL A 116 -18.04 19.04 -0.21
N GLY A 117 -18.26 19.09 1.10
CA GLY A 117 -19.45 19.71 1.68
C GLY A 117 -19.50 21.23 1.55
N VAL A 118 -18.34 21.90 1.54
CA VAL A 118 -18.25 23.36 1.39
C VAL A 118 -18.25 23.79 -0.08
N LEU A 119 -17.77 22.93 -0.98
CA LEU A 119 -17.53 23.24 -2.39
C LEU A 119 -18.12 22.15 -3.32
N PRO A 120 -19.46 21.94 -3.32
CA PRO A 120 -20.09 20.79 -3.99
C PRO A 120 -19.89 20.78 -5.51
N ASP A 121 -19.91 21.96 -6.14
CA ASP A 121 -19.83 22.12 -7.60
C ASP A 121 -18.42 21.96 -8.17
N SER A 122 -17.42 21.79 -7.30
CA SER A 122 -15.99 21.78 -7.70
C SER A 122 -15.26 20.52 -7.30
N VAL A 123 -15.97 19.51 -6.77
CA VAL A 123 -15.41 18.16 -6.61
C VAL A 123 -16.11 17.25 -7.62
N PRO A 124 -15.37 16.53 -8.48
CA PRO A 124 -16.00 15.60 -9.41
C PRO A 124 -16.74 14.55 -8.59
N ILE A 125 -18.07 14.54 -8.69
CA ILE A 125 -18.91 13.47 -8.16
C ILE A 125 -18.62 12.26 -9.04
N HIS A 126 -17.63 11.47 -8.64
CA HIS A 126 -17.44 10.16 -9.20
C HIS A 126 -18.72 9.39 -8.85
N GLY A 127 -19.43 8.88 -9.86
CA GLY A 127 -20.57 7.99 -9.64
C GLY A 127 -20.17 6.88 -8.65
N PRO A 128 -21.11 6.28 -7.91
CA PRO A 128 -20.79 5.37 -6.81
C PRO A 128 -19.87 4.26 -7.33
N ALA A 129 -18.57 4.43 -7.10
CA ALA A 129 -17.59 3.42 -7.41
C ALA A 129 -17.85 2.36 -6.37
N VAL A 130 -18.57 1.30 -6.77
CA VAL A 130 -18.71 0.11 -5.94
C VAL A 130 -17.28 -0.33 -5.65
N PRO A 131 -16.79 -0.23 -4.40
CA PRO A 131 -15.44 -0.64 -4.08
C PRO A 131 -15.28 -2.08 -4.54
N GLY A 132 -14.28 -2.38 -5.39
CA GLY A 132 -14.12 -3.72 -5.96
C GLY A 132 -14.08 -4.83 -4.90
N GLN A 133 -13.63 -4.49 -3.68
CA GLN A 133 -13.61 -5.36 -2.50
C GLN A 133 -15.00 -5.81 -2.02
N LEU A 134 -16.07 -5.05 -2.30
CA LEU A 134 -17.44 -5.43 -1.95
C LEU A 134 -17.97 -6.59 -2.79
N SER A 135 -17.38 -6.82 -3.96
CA SER A 135 -17.82 -7.83 -4.92
C SER A 135 -17.02 -9.13 -4.84
N ASP A 136 -16.04 -9.20 -3.93
CA ASP A 136 -15.26 -10.40 -3.65
C ASP A 136 -16.06 -11.42 -2.82
N VAL A 137 -15.69 -12.70 -2.89
CA VAL A 137 -16.32 -13.78 -2.09
C VAL A 137 -16.17 -13.49 -0.59
N ILE A 138 -14.96 -13.10 -0.18
CA ILE A 138 -14.63 -12.77 1.21
C ILE A 138 -13.92 -11.41 1.25
N PRO A 139 -14.65 -10.28 1.32
CA PRO A 139 -14.08 -8.93 1.31
C PRO A 139 -12.95 -8.72 2.33
N VAL A 140 -13.07 -9.30 3.53
CA VAL A 140 -12.01 -9.26 4.57
C VAL A 140 -10.71 -9.87 4.10
N LEU A 141 -10.77 -11.00 3.39
CA LEU A 141 -9.57 -11.70 2.92
C LEU A 141 -8.83 -10.85 1.90
N SER A 142 -9.54 -10.28 0.93
CA SER A 142 -8.96 -9.33 -0.04
C SER A 142 -8.36 -8.11 0.65
N GLY A 143 -9.05 -7.58 1.67
CA GLY A 143 -8.55 -6.48 2.48
C GLY A 143 -7.24 -6.79 3.18
N VAL A 144 -7.17 -7.92 3.90
CA VAL A 144 -5.95 -8.37 4.60
C VAL A 144 -4.82 -8.61 3.62
N VAL A 145 -5.09 -9.27 2.49
CA VAL A 145 -4.10 -9.53 1.45
C VAL A 145 -3.58 -8.23 0.84
N SER A 146 -4.45 -7.25 0.60
CA SER A 146 -4.07 -5.92 0.11
C SER A 146 -3.20 -5.17 1.11
N ALA A 147 -3.54 -5.23 2.40
CA ALA A 147 -2.77 -4.60 3.47
C ALA A 147 -1.37 -5.23 3.61
N LEU A 148 -1.28 -6.56 3.55
CA LEU A 148 -0.01 -7.28 3.57
C LEU A 148 0.84 -6.97 2.33
N SER A 149 0.22 -6.95 1.16
CA SER A 149 0.90 -6.63 -0.10
C SER A 149 1.44 -5.20 -0.10
N SER A 150 0.68 -4.25 0.46
CA SER A 150 1.09 -2.86 0.62
C SER A 150 2.24 -2.73 1.63
N ALA A 151 2.19 -3.46 2.73
CA ALA A 151 3.25 -3.49 3.74
C ALA A 151 4.61 -3.96 3.17
N LEU A 152 4.57 -4.92 2.24
CA LEU A 152 5.77 -5.43 1.56
C LEU A 152 6.29 -4.46 0.50
N GLN A 153 5.40 -3.80 -0.24
CA GLN A 153 5.76 -2.97 -1.39
C GLN A 153 6.16 -1.54 -1.01
N ALA A 154 5.49 -0.94 -0.04
CA ALA A 154 5.70 0.46 0.35
C ALA A 154 7.18 0.80 0.63
N PRO A 155 7.94 0.05 1.46
CA PRO A 155 9.34 0.36 1.70
C PRO A 155 10.20 0.24 0.44
N LEU A 156 9.89 -0.68 -0.48
CA LEU A 156 10.62 -0.83 -1.75
C LEU A 156 10.44 0.40 -2.64
N TRP A 157 9.20 0.84 -2.84
CA TRP A 157 8.89 2.00 -3.68
C TRP A 157 9.45 3.29 -3.10
N ILE A 158 9.28 3.51 -1.79
CA ILE A 158 9.82 4.69 -1.11
C ILE A 158 11.34 4.74 -1.26
N ALA A 159 12.02 3.60 -1.08
CA ALA A 159 13.47 3.54 -1.20
C ALA A 159 13.95 3.87 -2.62
N VAL A 160 13.26 3.39 -3.66
CA VAL A 160 13.55 3.73 -5.06
C VAL A 160 13.34 5.22 -5.31
N VAL A 161 12.21 5.79 -4.88
CA VAL A 161 11.90 7.22 -5.03
C VAL A 161 12.95 8.08 -4.34
N VAL A 162 13.28 7.79 -3.09
CA VAL A 162 14.30 8.53 -2.32
C VAL A 162 15.68 8.41 -2.98
N TYR A 163 16.05 7.23 -3.49
CA TYR A 163 17.31 7.06 -4.20
C TYR A 163 17.38 7.94 -5.45
N TYR A 164 16.37 7.91 -6.31
CA TYR A 164 16.37 8.72 -7.54
C TYR A 164 16.32 10.22 -7.24
N ALA A 165 15.49 10.63 -6.29
CA ALA A 165 15.36 12.03 -5.87
C ALA A 165 16.69 12.56 -5.30
N CYS A 166 17.28 11.86 -4.32
CA CYS A 166 18.44 12.37 -3.59
C CYS A 166 19.78 12.08 -4.29
N ARG A 167 19.94 10.94 -4.96
CA ARG A 167 21.24 10.53 -5.54
C ARG A 167 21.38 10.77 -7.04
N VAL A 168 20.30 10.60 -7.81
CA VAL A 168 20.36 10.67 -9.28
C VAL A 168 20.08 12.10 -9.76
N ILE A 169 18.90 12.65 -9.44
CA ILE A 169 18.48 13.96 -9.96
C ILE A 169 19.27 15.10 -9.34
N ARG A 170 19.50 15.05 -8.01
CA ARG A 170 20.27 16.01 -7.19
C ARG A 170 19.80 17.49 -7.24
N ARG A 171 18.96 17.88 -8.19
CA ARG A 171 18.43 19.23 -8.37
C ARG A 171 16.99 19.29 -7.86
N PRO A 172 16.73 20.01 -6.74
CA PRO A 172 15.40 20.06 -6.14
C PRO A 172 14.35 20.67 -7.08
N SER A 173 14.75 21.59 -7.95
CA SER A 173 13.87 22.18 -8.97
C SER A 173 13.30 21.14 -9.94
N ILE A 174 14.12 20.20 -10.42
CA ILE A 174 13.67 19.14 -11.33
C ILE A 174 12.71 18.17 -10.61
N ILE A 175 12.98 17.87 -9.34
CA ILE A 175 12.12 17.01 -8.52
C ILE A 175 10.75 17.65 -8.33
N ILE A 176 10.72 18.94 -7.99
CA ILE A 176 9.47 19.70 -7.82
C ILE A 176 8.69 19.74 -9.14
N VAL A 177 9.36 20.01 -10.26
CA VAL A 177 8.72 20.02 -11.58
C VAL A 177 8.18 18.64 -11.95
N ALA A 178 8.93 17.56 -11.70
CA ALA A 178 8.48 16.20 -11.97
C ALA A 178 7.27 15.80 -11.12
N LEU A 179 7.26 16.16 -9.83
CA LEU A 179 6.13 15.93 -8.94
C LEU A 179 4.91 16.75 -9.37
N LEU A 180 5.08 18.03 -9.69
CA LEU A 180 3.99 18.88 -10.18
C LEU A 180 3.44 18.38 -11.51
N ALA A 181 4.28 17.90 -12.43
CA ALA A 181 3.85 17.31 -13.70
C ALA A 181 3.07 16.00 -13.46
N PHE A 182 3.55 15.14 -12.57
CA PHE A 182 2.86 13.90 -12.21
C PHE A 182 1.50 14.16 -11.56
N TYR A 183 1.46 15.03 -10.54
CA TYR A 183 0.22 15.38 -9.87
C TYR A 183 -0.72 16.16 -10.76
N GLY A 184 -0.21 17.06 -11.60
CA GLY A 184 -0.97 17.76 -12.63
C GLY A 184 -1.62 16.80 -13.62
N ALA A 185 -0.88 15.81 -14.13
CA ALA A 185 -1.44 14.79 -15.02
C ALA A 185 -2.52 13.95 -14.31
N SER A 186 -2.28 13.54 -13.05
CA SER A 186 -3.27 12.77 -12.28
C SER A 186 -4.55 13.56 -11.98
N ALA A 187 -4.42 14.84 -11.64
CA ALA A 187 -5.55 15.72 -11.36
C ALA A 187 -6.34 16.04 -12.64
N GLY A 188 -5.64 16.26 -13.75
CA GLY A 188 -6.24 16.51 -15.05
C GLY A 188 -6.99 15.30 -15.62
N ALA A 189 -6.58 14.08 -15.29
CA ALA A 189 -7.29 12.87 -15.73
C ALA A 189 -8.69 12.72 -15.11
N SER A 190 -8.96 13.38 -13.97
CA SER A 190 -10.21 13.25 -13.22
C SER A 190 -11.07 14.51 -13.23
N ALA A 191 -10.57 15.62 -13.78
CA ALA A 191 -11.22 16.94 -13.73
C ALA A 191 -11.88 17.28 -15.07
N TYR A 192 -13.15 17.67 -15.02
CA TYR A 192 -13.91 18.17 -16.17
C TYR A 192 -13.92 19.70 -16.23
N THR A 193 -13.69 20.38 -15.10
CA THR A 193 -13.64 21.83 -15.00
C THR A 193 -12.30 22.35 -14.45
N PRO A 194 -11.91 23.61 -14.74
CA PRO A 194 -10.67 24.19 -14.22
C PRO A 194 -10.62 24.23 -12.69
N ILE A 195 -11.77 24.45 -12.04
CA ILE A 195 -11.84 24.51 -10.57
C ILE A 195 -11.65 23.14 -9.93
N GLU A 196 -12.22 22.09 -10.52
CA GLU A 196 -11.98 20.69 -10.12
C GLU A 196 -10.49 20.34 -10.24
N PHE A 197 -9.85 20.79 -11.31
CA PHE A 197 -8.41 20.58 -11.51
C PHE A 197 -7.58 21.20 -10.38
N PHE A 198 -7.82 22.47 -10.03
CA PHE A 198 -7.04 23.14 -8.98
C PHE A 198 -7.31 22.58 -7.59
N VAL A 199 -8.56 22.17 -7.30
CA VAL A 199 -8.92 21.52 -6.03
C VAL A 199 -8.25 20.15 -5.92
N ALA A 200 -8.31 19.33 -6.98
CA ALA A 200 -7.66 18.02 -7.02
C ALA A 200 -6.13 18.13 -6.93
N LEU A 201 -5.53 19.08 -7.65
CA LEU A 201 -4.09 19.34 -7.60
C LEU A 201 -3.68 19.80 -6.20
N GLY A 202 -4.40 20.76 -5.60
CA GLY A 202 -4.14 21.27 -4.26
C GLY A 202 -4.21 20.17 -3.20
N ARG A 203 -5.22 19.29 -3.28
CA ARG A 203 -5.34 18.11 -2.42
C ARG A 203 -4.14 17.18 -2.57
N SER A 204 -3.77 16.82 -3.80
CA SER A 204 -2.62 15.93 -4.05
C SER A 204 -1.31 16.54 -3.56
N CYS A 205 -1.09 17.84 -3.77
CA CYS A 205 0.09 18.55 -3.26
C CYS A 205 0.13 18.58 -1.73
N LEU A 206 -1.00 18.82 -1.06
CA LEU A 206 -1.06 18.83 0.40
C LEU A 206 -0.79 17.44 0.98
N ILE A 207 -1.40 16.40 0.42
CA ILE A 207 -1.15 15.00 0.81
C ILE A 207 0.33 14.66 0.61
N ALA A 208 0.91 15.02 -0.53
CA ALA A 208 2.33 14.81 -0.82
C ALA A 208 3.23 15.53 0.19
N ALA A 209 2.90 16.77 0.57
CA ALA A 209 3.65 17.54 1.56
C ALA A 209 3.59 16.89 2.95
N VAL A 210 2.41 16.40 3.36
CA VAL A 210 2.25 15.67 4.63
C VAL A 210 3.06 14.38 4.63
N TYR A 211 3.02 13.59 3.56
CA TYR A 211 3.85 12.39 3.44
C TYR A 211 5.34 12.72 3.43
N ALA A 212 5.77 13.74 2.69
CA ALA A 212 7.17 14.17 2.65
C ALA A 212 7.65 14.65 4.02
N PHE A 213 6.83 15.40 4.76
CA PHE A 213 7.12 15.81 6.12
C PHE A 213 7.24 14.59 7.04
N ALA A 214 6.28 13.67 6.99
CA ALA A 214 6.29 12.43 7.77
C ALA A 214 7.55 11.59 7.48
N LEU A 215 7.87 11.40 6.20
CA LEU A 215 9.08 10.73 5.72
C LEU A 215 10.36 11.37 6.29
N SER A 216 10.43 12.70 6.28
CA SER A 216 11.63 13.44 6.68
C SER A 216 11.89 13.44 8.19
N GLN A 217 10.84 13.50 9.00
CA GLN A 217 10.95 13.67 10.46
C GLN A 217 10.81 12.37 11.23
N PHE A 218 9.93 11.47 10.79
CA PHE A 218 9.49 10.35 11.62
C PHE A 218 10.00 9.00 11.09
N PHE A 219 9.91 8.76 9.78
CA PHE A 219 10.22 7.44 9.22
C PHE A 219 11.70 7.22 8.84
N ARG A 220 12.56 8.21 9.06
CA ARG A 220 13.89 8.31 8.41
C ARG A 220 14.80 7.10 8.64
N ASP A 221 14.75 6.51 9.83
CA ASP A 221 15.69 5.45 10.24
C ASP A 221 15.03 4.08 10.46
N ASN A 222 13.71 3.99 10.37
CA ASN A 222 12.95 2.81 10.76
C ASN A 222 12.23 2.17 9.57
N LEU A 223 12.87 1.18 8.95
CA LEU A 223 12.32 0.53 7.74
C LEU A 223 10.99 -0.20 8.00
N LEU A 224 10.78 -0.68 9.23
CA LEU A 224 9.54 -1.34 9.65
C LEU A 224 8.39 -0.35 9.76
N ALA A 225 8.67 0.90 10.09
CA ALA A 225 7.66 1.93 10.20
C ALA A 225 6.97 2.15 8.84
N TYR A 226 7.71 2.12 7.72
CA TYR A 226 7.10 2.20 6.37
C TYR A 226 6.13 1.06 6.07
N GLY A 227 6.54 -0.18 6.34
CA GLY A 227 5.69 -1.35 6.10
C GLY A 227 4.46 -1.35 7.02
N LEU A 228 4.64 -1.04 8.30
CA LEU A 228 3.54 -0.98 9.27
C LEU A 228 2.61 0.21 8.99
N ALA A 229 3.12 1.37 8.59
CA ALA A 229 2.29 2.51 8.23
C ALA A 229 1.43 2.18 7.01
N ALA A 230 2.00 1.54 5.98
CA ALA A 230 1.25 1.07 4.83
C ALA A 230 0.17 0.04 5.23
N PHE A 231 0.49 -0.90 6.12
CA PHE A 231 -0.46 -1.88 6.65
C PHE A 231 -1.62 -1.23 7.41
N VAL A 232 -1.31 -0.30 8.33
CA VAL A 232 -2.31 0.37 9.18
C VAL A 232 -3.21 1.28 8.36
N THR A 233 -2.64 2.06 7.43
CA THR A 233 -3.42 2.98 6.58
C THR A 233 -4.37 2.21 5.67
N THR A 234 -3.91 1.17 4.98
CA THR A 234 -4.78 0.32 4.14
C THR A 234 -5.82 -0.44 4.94
N THR A 235 -5.49 -0.93 6.13
CA THR A 235 -6.46 -1.57 7.02
C THR A 235 -7.53 -0.59 7.51
N ALA A 236 -7.13 0.62 7.92
CA ALA A 236 -8.06 1.64 8.40
C ALA A 236 -9.01 2.12 7.30
N GLU A 237 -8.48 2.37 6.10
CA GLU A 237 -9.27 2.80 4.95
C GLU A 237 -10.24 1.71 4.50
N GLY A 238 -9.74 0.51 4.23
CA GLY A 238 -10.57 -0.57 3.72
C GLY A 238 -11.60 -1.09 4.73
N ALA A 239 -11.24 -1.21 6.01
CA ALA A 239 -12.22 -1.58 7.03
C ALA A 239 -13.26 -0.47 7.23
N GLY A 240 -12.84 0.80 7.13
CA GLY A 240 -13.76 1.95 7.14
C GLY A 240 -14.79 1.87 6.00
N LEU A 241 -14.36 1.49 4.79
CA LEU A 241 -15.25 1.31 3.65
C LEU A 241 -16.31 0.23 3.88
N LEU A 242 -15.97 -0.88 4.54
CA LEU A 242 -16.90 -1.96 4.87
C LEU A 242 -17.86 -1.57 6.01
N LEU A 243 -17.36 -0.87 7.04
CA LEU A 243 -18.15 -0.43 8.18
C LEU A 243 -19.20 0.63 7.82
N LEU A 244 -18.93 1.43 6.78
CA LEU A 244 -19.86 2.45 6.32
C LEU A 244 -20.98 1.90 5.41
N GLN A 245 -20.96 0.61 5.07
CA GLN A 245 -22.03 0.00 4.28
C GLN A 245 -23.30 -0.20 5.10
N SER A 246 -24.46 -0.22 4.42
CA SER A 246 -25.76 -0.47 5.07
C SER A 246 -25.99 -1.94 5.45
N SER A 247 -25.27 -2.87 4.82
CA SER A 247 -25.41 -4.31 5.09
C SER A 247 -24.69 -4.70 6.38
N THR A 248 -25.42 -5.35 7.28
CA THR A 248 -24.88 -5.85 8.56
C THR A 248 -23.77 -6.88 8.36
N THR A 249 -23.84 -7.72 7.32
CA THR A 249 -22.80 -8.71 7.00
C THR A 249 -21.48 -8.03 6.63
N LEU A 250 -21.53 -6.94 5.85
CA LEU A 250 -20.34 -6.18 5.45
C LEU A 250 -19.75 -5.40 6.63
N GLN A 251 -20.61 -4.85 7.50
CA GLN A 251 -20.17 -4.20 8.74
C GLN A 251 -19.43 -5.19 9.65
N TRP A 252 -19.96 -6.41 9.83
CA TRP A 252 -19.28 -7.46 10.59
C TRP A 252 -17.91 -7.79 10.01
N GLN A 253 -17.82 -7.91 8.70
CA GLN A 253 -16.57 -8.14 7.99
C GLN A 253 -15.55 -6.99 8.21
N GLY A 254 -16.00 -5.73 8.15
CA GLY A 254 -15.18 -4.58 8.52
C GLY A 254 -14.65 -4.68 9.96
N GLY A 255 -15.51 -5.07 10.90
CA GLY A 255 -15.12 -5.30 12.30
C GLY A 255 -14.08 -6.42 12.47
N VAL A 256 -14.26 -7.55 11.78
CA VAL A 256 -13.30 -8.66 11.77
C VAL A 256 -11.95 -8.20 11.19
N TRP A 257 -11.95 -7.38 10.14
CA TRP A 257 -10.70 -6.86 9.59
C TRP A 257 -9.96 -5.97 10.58
N ILE A 258 -10.65 -5.07 11.29
CA ILE A 258 -10.04 -4.28 12.37
C ILE A 258 -9.47 -5.19 13.46
N LEU A 259 -10.21 -6.23 13.86
CA LEU A 259 -9.74 -7.19 14.86
C LEU A 259 -8.45 -7.89 14.41
N ILE A 260 -8.36 -8.30 13.15
CA ILE A 260 -7.13 -8.86 12.57
C ILE A 260 -5.99 -7.83 12.62
N GLY A 261 -6.24 -6.58 12.22
CA GLY A 261 -5.23 -5.52 12.30
C GLY A 261 -4.71 -5.29 13.72
N VAL A 262 -5.61 -5.19 14.69
CA VAL A 262 -5.28 -4.98 16.12
C VAL A 262 -4.54 -6.18 16.71
N THR A 263 -4.94 -7.41 16.37
CA THR A 263 -4.24 -8.62 16.85
C THR A 263 -2.83 -8.75 16.26
N VAL A 264 -2.64 -8.38 14.99
CA VAL A 264 -1.30 -8.31 14.38
C VAL A 264 -0.44 -7.27 15.08
N LEU A 265 -0.92 -6.04 15.27
CA LEU A 265 -0.17 -5.00 15.98
C LEU A 265 0.12 -5.38 17.44
N GLY A 266 -0.86 -5.95 18.14
CA GLY A 266 -0.73 -6.38 19.54
C GLY A 266 0.27 -7.53 19.70
N SER A 267 0.24 -8.52 18.81
CA SER A 267 1.20 -9.63 18.82
C SER A 267 2.63 -9.16 18.53
N LEU A 268 2.80 -8.24 17.57
CA LEU A 268 4.07 -7.58 17.28
C LEU A 268 4.57 -6.79 18.50
N TRP A 269 3.72 -5.99 19.14
CA TRP A 269 4.06 -5.25 20.35
C TRP A 269 4.50 -6.15 21.50
N ILE A 270 3.76 -7.24 21.76
CA ILE A 270 4.11 -8.23 22.79
C ILE A 270 5.45 -8.87 22.45
N TRP A 271 5.67 -9.26 21.19
CA TRP A 271 6.93 -9.84 20.75
C TRP A 271 8.12 -8.88 20.90
N ALA A 272 7.92 -7.58 20.64
CA ALA A 272 8.93 -6.54 20.82
C ALA A 272 9.38 -6.43 22.29
N ARG A 273 8.44 -6.56 23.23
CA ARG A 273 8.68 -6.40 24.67
C ARG A 273 9.15 -7.66 25.38
N ARG A 274 9.16 -8.83 24.72
CA ARG A 274 9.71 -10.05 25.32
C ARG A 274 11.22 -9.90 25.52
N PRO A 275 11.76 -10.18 26.72
CA PRO A 275 13.20 -10.16 26.94
C PRO A 275 13.88 -11.10 25.95
N LEU A 276 15.04 -10.68 25.43
CA LEU A 276 15.92 -11.59 24.71
C LEU A 276 16.47 -12.55 25.76
N GLU A 277 15.99 -13.80 25.75
CA GLU A 277 16.69 -14.86 26.45
C GLU A 277 18.14 -14.82 25.96
N ARG A 278 19.06 -14.55 26.88
CA ARG A 278 20.49 -14.61 26.59
C ARG A 278 20.74 -16.01 26.05
N GLN A 279 21.04 -16.13 24.77
CA GLN A 279 21.68 -17.33 24.25
C GLN A 279 23.05 -17.40 24.93
N SER A 280 23.12 -18.16 26.03
CA SER A 280 24.37 -18.70 26.54
C SER A 280 24.88 -19.72 25.54
N SER A 281 26.20 -19.62 25.26
CA SER A 281 27.08 -20.46 24.45
C SER A 281 26.86 -20.48 22.94
#